data_AF-A0A0F9G2Q2-F1
#
_entry.id   AF-A0A0F9G2Q2-F1
#
_cell.length_a   1.000
_cell.length_b   1.000
_cell.length_c   1.000
_cell.angle_alpha   90.00
_cell.angle_beta   90.00
_cell.angle_gamma   90.00
#
_symmetry.space_group_name_H-M   'P 1'
#
loop_
_entity.id
_entity.type
_entity.pdbx_description
1 polymer ?
#
loop_
_entity_poly.entity_id
_entity_poly.type
_entity_poly.pdbx_seq_one_letter_code
_entity_poly.pdbx_strand_id
1 'polypeptide(L)'
;FKKKEGIDLRGDSKAMIRIKDAGEKAKIELSTTLSTSINLPYLSQKEGNPVHLTMELTRAKLESLIEPTLKRLDPIMQRAVSDAKLSALNIDKVLLVGGPTRMPSVQQRFKQFFGGKEPEHSVDPMECVALGASIQAGIIAGDVEDLLLLDVTPLSLGVETLGGVSTKLIERNSTIPTEKSQVFSTAADNQPAVTINVLQGERAMSKDNIPLGMFHLTGIPPARRGIPQIEVKFSIDADGIVHVTAKDLGTGKETGITVTGAQGLTPEEIREKVQTAEEFEEEDKLIRELIEAKNNADSTIYQTRKLIEDNKDKIQENEKTEIEAAIKSLEEDLKTDDVSRIKLGLENLQKSMHGFSERIYQSQAQDQVYQQAAEQAQRAAGGMDGGPPGGMGGIPPGGMGDAPSGETGAGGASYKSEQDKKKDKKKVVDVEWDESDE
;
A
#
# COMPACT_ATOMS: atom_id res chain seq x y z
N PHE A 1 18.09 -30.62 1.18
CA PHE A 1 18.28 -30.92 2.61
C PHE A 1 18.12 -32.41 2.91
N LYS A 2 16.90 -32.98 3.10
CA LYS A 2 16.67 -34.39 3.49
C LYS A 2 17.55 -35.46 2.80
N LYS A 3 17.74 -35.40 1.47
CA LYS A 3 18.62 -36.33 0.74
C LYS A 3 20.13 -36.18 0.99
N LYS A 4 20.60 -34.98 1.37
CA LYS A 4 22.02 -34.70 1.66
C LYS A 4 22.33 -34.91 3.15
N GLU A 5 21.50 -34.33 4.02
CA GLU A 5 21.78 -34.23 5.47
C GLU A 5 21.06 -35.29 6.32
N GLY A 6 19.99 -35.90 5.79
CA GLY A 6 19.06 -36.77 6.52
C GLY A 6 17.88 -36.04 7.16
N ILE A 7 17.96 -34.71 7.31
CA ILE A 7 16.99 -33.90 8.07
C ILE A 7 15.78 -33.47 7.21
N ASP A 8 14.57 -33.62 7.75
CA ASP A 8 13.34 -33.04 7.19
C ASP A 8 12.97 -31.74 7.91
N LEU A 9 12.98 -30.61 7.18
CA LEU A 9 12.75 -29.29 7.75
C LEU A 9 11.27 -28.89 7.80
N ARG A 10 10.35 -29.69 7.25
CA ARG A 10 8.92 -29.31 7.12
C ARG A 10 8.21 -29.07 8.46
N GLY A 11 8.71 -29.66 9.55
CA GLY A 11 8.20 -29.45 10.91
C GLY A 11 8.87 -28.29 11.67
N ASP A 12 9.93 -27.68 11.11
CA ASP A 12 10.64 -26.56 11.72
C ASP A 12 10.14 -25.25 11.11
N SER A 13 9.24 -24.56 11.81
CA SER A 13 8.64 -23.30 11.35
C SER A 13 9.68 -22.20 11.10
N LYS A 14 10.74 -22.13 11.92
CA LYS A 14 11.81 -21.12 11.79
C LYS A 14 12.66 -21.39 10.55
N ALA A 15 13.04 -22.65 10.31
CA ALA A 15 13.75 -23.03 9.09
C ALA A 15 12.88 -22.83 7.84
N MET A 16 11.58 -23.16 7.89
CA MET A 16 10.67 -23.02 6.75
C MET A 16 10.42 -21.57 6.34
N ILE A 17 10.36 -20.61 7.27
CA ILE A 17 10.30 -19.17 6.94
C ILE A 17 11.56 -18.77 6.15
N ARG A 18 12.76 -19.05 6.68
CA ARG A 18 14.03 -18.72 6.02
C ARG A 18 14.17 -19.37 4.63
N ILE A 19 13.65 -20.58 4.46
CA ILE A 19 13.60 -21.28 3.15
C ILE A 19 12.62 -20.61 2.20
N LYS A 20 11.45 -20.15 2.67
CA LYS A 20 10.47 -19.42 1.87
C LYS A 20 11.08 -18.12 1.33
N ASP A 21 11.69 -17.32 2.20
CA ASP A 21 12.27 -16.01 1.86
C ASP A 21 13.44 -16.17 0.87
N ALA A 22 14.33 -17.14 1.10
CA ALA A 22 15.43 -17.44 0.19
C ALA A 22 14.94 -18.03 -1.15
N GLY A 23 13.87 -18.82 -1.14
CA GLY A 23 13.23 -19.36 -2.34
C GLY A 23 12.54 -18.27 -3.18
N GLU A 24 11.89 -17.30 -2.53
CA GLU A 24 11.33 -16.10 -3.15
C GLU A 24 12.43 -15.25 -3.79
N LYS A 25 13.48 -14.93 -3.04
CA LYS A 25 14.62 -14.16 -3.55
C LYS A 25 15.27 -14.84 -4.75
N ALA A 26 15.54 -16.15 -4.67
CA ALA A 26 16.09 -16.93 -5.77
C ALA A 26 15.16 -16.97 -7.00
N LYS A 27 13.84 -17.08 -6.82
CA LYS A 27 12.83 -16.99 -7.89
C LYS A 27 12.90 -15.64 -8.61
N ILE A 28 13.02 -14.55 -7.86
CA ILE A 28 13.11 -13.18 -8.40
C ILE A 28 14.41 -13.00 -9.18
N GLU A 29 15.56 -13.35 -8.59
CA GLU A 29 16.88 -13.28 -9.24
C GLU A 29 16.93 -14.09 -10.56
N LEU A 30 16.38 -15.30 -10.56
CA LEU A 30 16.33 -16.16 -11.76
C LEU A 30 15.43 -15.62 -12.89
N SER A 31 14.65 -14.57 -12.65
CA SER A 31 13.93 -13.85 -13.72
C SER A 31 14.89 -13.03 -14.59
N THR A 32 16.05 -12.60 -14.06
CA THR A 32 17.10 -11.88 -14.80
C THR A 32 18.34 -12.74 -15.03
N THR A 33 18.79 -13.53 -14.05
CA THR A 33 19.99 -14.39 -14.15
C THR A 33 19.68 -15.83 -14.60
N LEU A 34 20.68 -16.56 -15.07
CA LEU A 34 20.55 -17.98 -15.46
C LEU A 34 20.78 -18.95 -14.28
N SER A 35 21.52 -18.54 -13.26
CA SER A 35 21.64 -19.26 -11.98
C SER A 35 21.76 -18.31 -10.78
N THR A 36 21.51 -18.83 -9.59
CA THR A 36 21.69 -18.16 -8.29
C THR A 36 22.13 -19.18 -7.24
N SER A 37 22.75 -18.72 -6.15
CA SER A 37 23.20 -19.54 -5.03
C SER A 37 22.39 -19.25 -3.77
N ILE A 38 21.64 -20.25 -3.32
CA ILE A 38 20.93 -20.22 -2.04
C ILE A 38 21.91 -20.64 -0.95
N ASN A 39 22.25 -19.70 -0.07
CA ASN A 39 23.10 -19.92 1.10
C ASN A 39 22.34 -19.53 2.39
N LEU A 40 21.93 -20.53 3.17
CA LEU A 40 21.31 -20.35 4.49
C LEU A 40 22.20 -20.97 5.57
N PRO A 41 23.01 -20.17 6.28
CA PRO A 41 23.85 -20.67 7.36
C PRO A 41 23.01 -20.97 8.62
N TYR A 42 23.45 -21.94 9.43
CA TYR A 42 22.78 -22.34 10.67
C TYR A 42 21.28 -22.61 10.45
N LEU A 43 20.94 -23.41 9.43
CA LEU A 43 19.55 -23.70 9.07
C LEU A 43 18.92 -24.77 9.96
N SER A 44 19.73 -25.71 10.46
CA SER A 44 19.30 -26.77 11.38
C SER A 44 20.51 -27.32 12.16
N GLN A 45 20.31 -28.40 12.91
CA GLN A 45 21.38 -29.08 13.65
C GLN A 45 21.33 -30.60 13.43
N LYS A 46 22.49 -31.25 13.52
CA LYS A 46 22.67 -32.71 13.49
C LYS A 46 23.67 -33.11 14.56
N GLU A 47 23.25 -33.94 15.50
CA GLU A 47 24.12 -34.44 16.58
C GLU A 47 24.84 -33.30 17.33
N GLY A 48 24.13 -32.18 17.56
CA GLY A 48 24.66 -30.96 18.20
C GLY A 48 25.44 -30.01 17.27
N ASN A 49 25.82 -30.45 16.06
CA ASN A 49 26.55 -29.62 15.10
C ASN A 49 25.60 -28.81 14.21
N PRO A 50 25.89 -27.53 13.92
CA PRO A 50 25.09 -26.72 13.00
C PRO A 50 25.21 -27.21 11.55
N VAL A 51 24.10 -27.16 10.81
CA VAL A 51 24.02 -27.58 9.41
C VAL A 51 23.52 -26.41 8.56
N HIS A 52 24.20 -26.18 7.43
CA HIS A 52 23.96 -25.08 6.50
C HIS A 52 23.30 -25.61 5.22
N LEU A 53 22.50 -24.81 4.52
CA LEU A 53 22.06 -25.11 3.16
C LEU A 53 22.82 -24.25 2.17
N THR A 54 23.72 -24.87 1.40
CA THR A 54 24.34 -24.27 0.21
C THR A 54 23.89 -25.03 -1.02
N MET A 55 23.29 -24.32 -1.99
CA MET A 55 22.70 -24.93 -3.18
C MET A 55 22.63 -23.91 -4.33
N GLU A 56 23.26 -24.24 -5.46
CA GLU A 56 22.99 -23.54 -6.71
C GLU A 56 21.63 -23.97 -7.28
N LEU A 57 20.86 -23.00 -7.80
CA LEU A 57 19.61 -23.20 -8.52
C LEU A 57 19.71 -22.51 -9.89
N THR A 58 19.42 -23.23 -10.97
CA THR A 58 19.38 -22.67 -12.33
C THR A 58 17.97 -22.30 -12.74
N ARG A 59 17.82 -21.34 -13.67
CA ARG A 59 16.53 -20.95 -14.25
C ARG A 59 15.81 -22.17 -14.84
N ALA A 60 16.50 -22.95 -15.67
CA ALA A 60 15.95 -24.19 -16.23
C ALA A 60 15.45 -25.17 -15.15
N LYS A 61 16.10 -25.23 -13.99
CA LYS A 61 15.62 -26.06 -12.88
C LYS A 61 14.37 -25.48 -12.23
N LEU A 62 14.31 -24.17 -11.99
CA LEU A 62 13.10 -23.49 -11.50
C LEU A 62 11.92 -23.70 -12.47
N GLU A 63 12.13 -23.50 -13.77
CA GLU A 63 11.13 -23.67 -14.82
C GLU A 63 10.61 -25.12 -14.86
N SER A 64 11.49 -26.12 -14.75
CA SER A 64 11.08 -27.53 -14.64
C SER A 64 10.22 -27.85 -13.41
N LEU A 65 10.32 -27.05 -12.33
CA LEU A 65 9.53 -27.22 -11.10
C LEU A 65 8.16 -26.53 -11.21
N ILE A 66 8.07 -25.42 -11.94
CA ILE A 66 6.82 -24.65 -12.10
C ILE A 66 6.03 -25.00 -13.37
N GLU A 67 6.57 -25.75 -14.32
CA GLU A 67 5.87 -26.14 -15.56
C GLU A 67 4.48 -26.77 -15.32
N PRO A 68 4.24 -27.63 -14.30
CA PRO A 68 2.89 -28.10 -13.98
C PRO A 68 1.91 -26.97 -13.59
N THR A 69 2.41 -25.90 -12.98
CA THR A 69 1.63 -24.69 -12.68
C THR A 69 1.39 -23.87 -13.93
N LEU A 70 2.41 -23.69 -14.78
CA LEU A 70 2.28 -22.95 -16.05
C LEU A 70 1.31 -23.63 -17.02
N LYS A 71 1.28 -24.96 -17.09
CA LYS A 71 0.31 -25.73 -17.90
C LYS A 71 -1.15 -25.51 -17.50
N ARG A 72 -1.43 -25.04 -16.29
CA ARG A 72 -2.80 -24.70 -15.86
C ARG A 72 -3.32 -23.43 -16.53
N LEU A 73 -2.44 -22.60 -17.09
CA LEU A 73 -2.80 -21.37 -17.81
C LEU A 73 -3.39 -21.69 -19.20
N ASP A 74 -2.84 -22.68 -19.90
CA ASP A 74 -3.24 -23.05 -21.28
C ASP A 74 -4.77 -23.22 -21.46
N PRO A 75 -5.50 -24.03 -20.65
CA PRO A 75 -6.95 -24.16 -20.78
C PRO A 75 -7.74 -22.94 -20.30
N ILE A 76 -7.13 -22.04 -19.52
CA ILE A 76 -7.77 -20.78 -19.07
C ILE A 76 -7.71 -19.75 -20.19
N MET A 77 -6.53 -19.56 -20.80
CA MET A 77 -6.35 -18.69 -21.97
C MET A 77 -7.25 -19.13 -23.14
N GLN A 78 -7.29 -20.43 -23.42
CA GLN A 78 -8.18 -21.00 -24.45
C GLN A 78 -9.66 -20.73 -24.16
N ARG A 79 -10.08 -20.82 -22.89
CA ARG A 79 -11.47 -20.54 -22.49
C ARG A 79 -11.81 -19.06 -22.65
N ALA A 80 -10.94 -18.15 -22.18
CA ALA A 80 -11.19 -16.72 -22.26
C ALA A 80 -11.35 -16.25 -23.72
N VAL A 81 -10.46 -16.67 -24.61
CA VAL A 81 -10.55 -16.37 -26.05
C VAL A 81 -11.79 -16.99 -26.70
N SER A 82 -12.15 -18.22 -26.34
CA SER A 82 -13.36 -18.89 -26.83
C SER A 82 -14.66 -18.23 -26.35
N ASP A 83 -14.71 -17.81 -25.08
CA ASP A 83 -15.87 -17.13 -24.49
C ASP A 83 -16.07 -15.74 -25.12
N ALA A 84 -14.98 -15.02 -25.41
CA ALA A 84 -14.98 -13.78 -26.19
C ALA A 84 -15.33 -13.98 -27.68
N LYS A 85 -15.44 -15.23 -28.16
CA LYS A 85 -15.67 -15.60 -29.58
C LYS A 85 -14.59 -15.05 -30.53
N LEU A 86 -13.37 -14.88 -30.05
CA LEU A 86 -12.22 -14.40 -30.81
C LEU A 86 -11.28 -15.56 -31.19
N SER A 87 -10.34 -15.27 -32.09
CA SER A 87 -9.13 -16.08 -32.26
C SER A 87 -7.99 -15.45 -31.45
N ALA A 88 -7.06 -16.26 -30.93
CA ALA A 88 -5.87 -15.74 -30.25
C ALA A 88 -5.03 -14.83 -31.16
N LEU A 89 -5.11 -15.02 -32.49
CA LEU A 89 -4.43 -14.16 -33.47
C LEU A 89 -5.09 -12.77 -33.59
N ASN A 90 -6.36 -12.62 -33.21
CA ASN A 90 -7.12 -11.37 -33.29
C ASN A 90 -6.91 -10.45 -32.08
N ILE A 91 -6.07 -10.83 -31.11
CA ILE A 91 -5.80 -10.03 -29.90
C ILE A 91 -4.68 -9.03 -30.19
N ASP A 92 -4.98 -7.74 -30.34
CA ASP A 92 -4.00 -6.75 -30.80
C ASP A 92 -2.81 -6.54 -29.86
N LYS A 93 -3.05 -6.51 -28.54
CA LYS A 93 -2.03 -6.33 -27.50
C LYS A 93 -2.19 -7.35 -26.38
N VAL A 94 -1.07 -7.77 -25.80
CA VAL A 94 -1.01 -8.62 -24.61
C VAL A 94 -0.45 -7.79 -23.46
N LEU A 95 -1.29 -7.41 -22.50
CA LEU A 95 -0.87 -6.73 -21.27
C LEU A 95 -0.65 -7.78 -20.18
N LEU A 96 0.52 -7.77 -19.56
CA LEU A 96 0.86 -8.65 -18.43
C LEU A 96 0.89 -7.82 -17.15
N VAL A 97 0.19 -8.28 -16.12
CA VAL A 97 0.00 -7.56 -14.84
C VAL A 97 0.43 -8.43 -13.67
N GLY A 98 1.06 -7.81 -12.66
CA GLY A 98 1.56 -8.45 -11.44
C GLY A 98 2.98 -9.01 -11.56
N GLY A 99 3.76 -8.88 -10.49
CA GLY A 99 5.20 -9.23 -10.44
C GLY A 99 5.61 -10.60 -11.01
N PRO A 100 4.87 -11.71 -10.79
CA PRO A 100 5.22 -13.02 -11.36
C PRO A 100 5.29 -13.07 -12.89
N THR A 101 4.65 -12.14 -13.60
CA THR A 101 4.72 -12.04 -15.07
C THR A 101 6.08 -11.56 -15.59
N ARG A 102 6.98 -11.10 -14.71
CA ARG A 102 8.37 -10.79 -15.05
C ARG A 102 9.22 -12.06 -15.28
N MET A 103 8.69 -13.27 -15.01
CA MET A 103 9.39 -14.53 -15.29
C MET A 103 9.42 -14.86 -16.80
N PRO A 104 10.61 -15.14 -17.40
CA PRO A 104 10.73 -15.39 -18.84
C PRO A 104 9.84 -16.51 -19.39
N SER A 105 9.69 -17.61 -18.65
CA SER A 105 8.81 -18.74 -19.01
C SER A 105 7.31 -18.40 -19.01
N VAL A 106 6.88 -17.42 -18.20
CA VAL A 106 5.50 -16.92 -18.24
C VAL A 106 5.30 -16.12 -19.53
N GLN A 107 6.16 -15.13 -19.78
CA GLN A 107 6.10 -14.29 -20.98
C GLN A 107 6.15 -15.13 -22.26
N GLN A 108 7.07 -16.10 -22.32
CA GLN A 108 7.22 -17.00 -23.46
C GLN A 108 5.98 -17.85 -23.72
N ARG A 109 5.27 -18.31 -22.68
CA ARG A 109 4.02 -19.09 -22.84
C ARG A 109 2.88 -18.22 -23.36
N PHE A 110 2.72 -17.01 -22.85
CA PHE A 110 1.72 -16.05 -23.38
C PHE A 110 2.03 -15.68 -24.84
N LYS A 111 3.30 -15.36 -25.15
CA LYS A 111 3.77 -15.08 -26.51
C LYS A 111 3.50 -16.24 -27.47
N GLN A 112 3.77 -17.48 -27.07
CA GLN A 112 3.48 -18.67 -27.87
C GLN A 112 1.97 -18.83 -28.13
N PHE A 113 1.14 -18.62 -27.11
CA PHE A 113 -0.31 -18.75 -27.22
C PHE A 113 -0.93 -17.67 -28.15
N PHE A 114 -0.48 -16.42 -28.04
CA PHE A 114 -0.96 -15.29 -28.85
C PHE A 114 -0.20 -15.11 -30.18
N GLY A 115 0.33 -16.20 -30.76
CA GLY A 115 0.87 -16.20 -32.13
C GLY A 115 2.19 -15.45 -32.32
N GLY A 116 3.01 -15.34 -31.27
CA GLY A 116 4.30 -14.67 -31.29
C GLY A 116 4.28 -13.20 -30.86
N LYS A 117 3.10 -12.65 -30.51
CA LYS A 117 2.96 -11.26 -30.05
C LYS A 117 3.71 -11.03 -28.73
N GLU A 118 4.55 -10.01 -28.71
CA GLU A 118 5.27 -9.60 -27.50
C GLU A 118 4.30 -8.98 -26.49
N PRO A 119 4.51 -9.18 -25.18
CA PRO A 119 3.85 -8.39 -24.16
C PRO A 119 4.13 -6.89 -24.32
N GLU A 120 3.09 -6.08 -24.16
CA GLU A 120 3.19 -4.62 -24.13
C GLU A 120 3.76 -4.16 -22.77
N HIS A 121 4.63 -3.16 -22.81
CA HIS A 121 5.36 -2.63 -21.64
C HIS A 121 5.09 -1.14 -21.39
N SER A 122 4.03 -0.59 -21.99
CA SER A 122 3.64 0.83 -21.85
C SER A 122 3.07 1.21 -20.47
N VAL A 123 2.87 0.26 -19.55
CA VAL A 123 2.35 0.49 -18.19
C VAL A 123 3.10 -0.41 -17.20
N ASP A 124 3.41 0.05 -15.98
CA ASP A 124 4.08 -0.83 -15.00
C ASP A 124 3.10 -1.89 -14.46
N PRO A 125 3.45 -3.19 -14.55
CA PRO A 125 2.62 -4.29 -14.04
C PRO A 125 2.40 -4.30 -12.52
N MET A 126 3.12 -3.48 -11.76
CA MET A 126 2.98 -3.33 -10.30
C MET A 126 2.01 -2.21 -9.90
N GLU A 127 1.86 -1.18 -10.74
CA GLU A 127 1.12 0.05 -10.40
C GLU A 127 -0.19 0.20 -11.19
N CYS A 128 -0.28 -0.40 -12.38
CA CYS A 128 -1.44 -0.24 -13.28
C CYS A 128 -2.81 -0.51 -12.66
N VAL A 129 -2.90 -1.44 -11.69
CA VAL A 129 -4.16 -1.75 -10.99
C VAL A 129 -4.57 -0.61 -10.05
N ALA A 130 -3.61 -0.02 -9.31
CA ALA A 130 -3.87 1.11 -8.43
C ALA A 130 -4.21 2.38 -9.22
N LEU A 131 -3.53 2.60 -10.36
CA LEU A 131 -3.85 3.68 -11.29
C LEU A 131 -5.22 3.50 -11.95
N GLY A 132 -5.61 2.28 -12.31
CA GLY A 132 -6.95 1.97 -12.79
C GLY A 132 -8.02 2.26 -11.73
N ALA A 133 -7.76 1.90 -10.47
CA ALA A 133 -8.66 2.17 -9.35
C ALA A 133 -8.80 3.68 -9.05
N SER A 134 -7.73 4.48 -9.17
CA SER A 134 -7.84 5.94 -8.99
C SER A 134 -8.59 6.62 -10.13
N ILE A 135 -8.45 6.13 -11.38
CA ILE A 135 -9.30 6.56 -12.50
C ILE A 135 -10.77 6.23 -12.23
N GLN A 136 -11.07 5.01 -11.76
CA GLN A 136 -12.44 4.62 -11.40
C GLN A 136 -13.02 5.51 -10.28
N ALA A 137 -12.22 5.87 -9.27
CA ALA A 137 -12.62 6.81 -8.23
C ALA A 137 -12.91 8.22 -8.79
N GLY A 138 -12.11 8.70 -9.75
CA GLY A 138 -12.35 9.96 -10.45
C GLY A 138 -13.64 9.97 -11.28
N ILE A 139 -14.00 8.83 -11.91
CA ILE A 139 -15.28 8.68 -12.62
C ILE A 139 -16.46 8.75 -11.63
N ILE A 140 -16.35 8.06 -10.48
CA ILE A 140 -17.39 8.09 -9.43
C ILE A 140 -17.53 9.50 -8.80
N ALA A 141 -16.42 10.24 -8.66
CA ALA A 141 -16.42 11.62 -8.19
C ALA A 141 -16.97 12.64 -9.21
N GLY A 142 -16.99 12.27 -10.51
CA GLY A 142 -17.34 13.16 -11.61
C GLY A 142 -16.17 14.02 -12.13
N ASP A 143 -14.94 13.77 -11.68
CA ASP A 143 -13.72 14.45 -12.14
C ASP A 143 -13.23 13.93 -13.51
N VAL A 144 -13.70 12.75 -13.93
CA VAL A 144 -13.36 12.12 -15.21
C VAL A 144 -14.63 11.93 -16.05
N GLU A 145 -14.78 12.75 -17.09
CA GLU A 145 -15.86 12.67 -18.07
C GLU A 145 -15.49 11.74 -19.25
N ASP A 146 -16.48 11.38 -20.09
CA ASP A 146 -16.33 10.62 -21.33
C ASP A 146 -15.72 9.18 -21.25
N LEU A 147 -15.71 8.54 -20.07
CA LEU A 147 -15.32 7.13 -19.92
C LEU A 147 -16.49 6.26 -19.44
N LEU A 148 -16.91 5.30 -20.27
CA LEU A 148 -17.89 4.26 -19.91
C LEU A 148 -17.21 2.91 -19.75
N LEU A 149 -17.20 2.37 -18.53
CA LEU A 149 -16.77 1.00 -18.24
C LEU A 149 -17.98 0.06 -18.24
N LEU A 150 -17.85 -1.10 -18.89
CA LEU A 150 -18.83 -2.18 -18.89
C LEU A 150 -18.09 -3.48 -18.53
N ASP A 151 -18.23 -3.92 -17.27
CA ASP A 151 -17.64 -5.17 -16.79
C ASP A 151 -18.62 -6.35 -16.92
N VAL A 152 -18.21 -7.56 -16.55
CA VAL A 152 -19.00 -8.79 -16.65
C VAL A 152 -18.91 -9.65 -15.39
N THR A 153 -19.96 -10.41 -15.09
CA THR A 153 -19.88 -11.42 -14.00
C THR A 153 -19.05 -12.64 -14.43
N PRO A 154 -18.02 -13.08 -13.67
CA PRO A 154 -17.08 -14.11 -14.12
C PRO A 154 -17.61 -15.55 -14.05
N LEU A 155 -18.72 -15.78 -13.35
CA LEU A 155 -19.31 -17.09 -13.11
C LEU A 155 -20.83 -17.01 -13.18
N SER A 156 -21.47 -18.06 -13.69
CA SER A 156 -22.93 -18.09 -13.78
C SER A 156 -23.56 -18.13 -12.38
N LEU A 157 -24.64 -17.38 -12.21
CA LEU A 157 -25.46 -17.34 -11.00
C LEU A 157 -26.76 -18.10 -11.25
N GLY A 158 -27.19 -18.88 -10.26
CA GLY A 158 -28.37 -19.71 -10.37
C GLY A 158 -28.94 -20.15 -9.04
N VAL A 159 -29.96 -21.00 -9.11
CA VAL A 159 -30.60 -21.62 -7.94
C VAL A 159 -30.58 -23.14 -8.04
N GLU A 160 -30.58 -23.80 -6.90
CA GLU A 160 -30.89 -25.23 -6.83
C GLU A 160 -32.37 -25.48 -7.14
N THR A 161 -32.62 -26.44 -8.03
CA THR A 161 -33.96 -26.94 -8.35
C THR A 161 -34.11 -28.42 -8.02
N LEU A 162 -35.34 -28.94 -8.12
CA LEU A 162 -35.68 -30.33 -7.80
C LEU A 162 -34.69 -31.33 -8.45
N GLY A 163 -34.16 -32.24 -7.63
CA GLY A 163 -33.16 -33.23 -8.07
C GLY A 163 -31.71 -32.78 -7.88
N GLY A 164 -31.46 -31.63 -7.25
CA GLY A 164 -30.12 -31.11 -7.01
C GLY A 164 -29.47 -30.56 -8.28
N VAL A 165 -30.29 -30.05 -9.20
CA VAL A 165 -29.83 -29.46 -10.47
C VAL A 165 -29.61 -27.97 -10.27
N SER A 166 -28.50 -27.45 -10.77
CA SER A 166 -28.20 -26.03 -10.77
C SER A 166 -28.84 -25.37 -11.99
N THR A 167 -29.91 -24.61 -11.79
CA THR A 167 -30.55 -23.83 -12.85
C THR A 167 -29.97 -22.42 -12.86
N LYS A 168 -29.25 -22.09 -13.94
CA LYS A 168 -28.66 -20.76 -14.13
C LYS A 168 -29.73 -19.74 -14.52
N LEU A 169 -29.63 -18.52 -13.98
CA LEU A 169 -30.47 -17.37 -14.36
C LEU A 169 -29.64 -16.28 -15.05
N ILE A 170 -28.40 -16.05 -14.57
CA ILE A 170 -27.43 -15.16 -15.21
C ILE A 170 -26.23 -16.01 -15.61
N GLU A 171 -25.92 -16.08 -16.91
CA GLU A 171 -24.75 -16.81 -17.43
C GLU A 171 -23.45 -16.03 -17.16
N ARG A 172 -22.33 -16.74 -17.04
CA ARG A 172 -21.01 -16.10 -16.98
C ARG A 172 -20.75 -15.22 -18.20
N ASN A 173 -19.91 -14.20 -18.00
CA ASN A 173 -19.61 -13.14 -18.97
C ASN A 173 -20.84 -12.29 -19.38
N SER A 174 -21.95 -12.33 -18.61
CA SER A 174 -23.03 -11.35 -18.76
C SER A 174 -22.55 -9.99 -18.26
N THR A 175 -22.72 -8.95 -19.08
CA THR A 175 -22.42 -7.55 -18.71
C THR A 175 -23.19 -7.13 -17.47
N ILE A 176 -22.53 -6.38 -16.57
CA ILE A 176 -23.13 -5.80 -15.36
C ILE A 176 -23.17 -4.26 -15.47
N PRO A 177 -24.12 -3.56 -14.80
CA PRO A 177 -25.23 -4.11 -14.01
C PRO A 177 -26.28 -4.86 -14.86
N THR A 178 -26.96 -5.85 -14.27
CA THR A 178 -27.93 -6.67 -15.00
C THR A 178 -28.97 -7.31 -14.08
N GLU A 179 -30.17 -7.58 -14.62
CA GLU A 179 -31.23 -8.29 -13.91
C GLU A 179 -31.84 -9.42 -14.75
N LYS A 180 -32.23 -10.50 -14.06
CA LYS A 180 -32.99 -11.63 -14.60
C LYS A 180 -33.94 -12.14 -13.54
N SER A 181 -35.21 -12.32 -13.90
CA SER A 181 -36.17 -13.08 -13.09
C SER A 181 -36.64 -14.34 -13.82
N GLN A 182 -36.98 -15.36 -13.03
CA GLN A 182 -37.58 -16.59 -13.52
C GLN A 182 -38.61 -17.09 -12.50
N VAL A 183 -39.77 -17.53 -12.99
CA VAL A 183 -40.83 -18.09 -12.16
C VAL A 183 -40.59 -19.58 -11.93
N PHE A 184 -40.53 -19.95 -10.65
CA PHE A 184 -40.49 -21.32 -10.14
C PHE A 184 -41.82 -21.66 -9.43
N SER A 185 -41.95 -22.89 -8.95
CA SER A 185 -43.14 -23.35 -8.22
C SER A 185 -42.76 -24.37 -7.14
N THR A 186 -43.68 -24.62 -6.20
CA THR A 186 -43.57 -25.69 -5.21
C THR A 186 -43.36 -27.07 -5.83
N ALA A 187 -42.54 -27.87 -5.16
CA ALA A 187 -42.18 -29.24 -5.52
C ALA A 187 -43.18 -30.29 -5.00
N ALA A 188 -43.88 -29.99 -3.91
CA ALA A 188 -44.82 -30.87 -3.23
C ALA A 188 -46.18 -30.20 -3.00
N ASP A 189 -47.23 -31.01 -2.87
CA ASP A 189 -48.57 -30.54 -2.55
C ASP A 189 -48.61 -29.97 -1.12
N ASN A 190 -49.32 -28.86 -0.93
CA ASN A 190 -49.47 -28.14 0.34
C ASN A 190 -48.14 -27.71 0.99
N GLN A 191 -47.09 -27.51 0.20
CA GLN A 191 -45.78 -27.06 0.67
C GLN A 191 -45.87 -25.63 1.26
N PRO A 192 -45.63 -25.43 2.58
CA PRO A 192 -45.86 -24.14 3.25
C PRO A 192 -44.72 -23.12 3.08
N ALA A 193 -43.56 -23.58 2.61
CA ALA A 193 -42.38 -22.76 2.37
C ALA A 193 -41.51 -23.35 1.25
N VAL A 194 -40.86 -22.49 0.47
CA VAL A 194 -39.85 -22.88 -0.54
C VAL A 194 -38.48 -22.38 -0.11
N THR A 195 -37.49 -23.25 -0.25
CA THR A 195 -36.08 -22.96 -0.01
C THR A 195 -35.43 -22.54 -1.32
N ILE A 196 -34.82 -21.36 -1.33
CA ILE A 196 -34.01 -20.86 -2.44
C ILE A 196 -32.55 -20.98 -1.99
N ASN A 197 -31.82 -21.93 -2.58
CA ASN A 197 -30.39 -22.08 -2.41
C ASN A 197 -29.68 -21.45 -3.62
N VAL A 198 -28.93 -20.38 -3.37
CA VAL A 198 -28.26 -19.57 -4.39
C VAL A 198 -26.86 -20.11 -4.64
N LEU A 199 -26.53 -20.31 -5.91
CA LEU A 199 -25.32 -20.98 -6.36
C LEU A 199 -24.54 -20.13 -7.37
N GLN A 200 -23.22 -20.25 -7.33
CA GLN A 200 -22.31 -19.71 -8.34
C GLN A 200 -21.47 -20.84 -8.96
N GLY A 201 -21.51 -20.97 -10.30
CA GLY A 201 -20.66 -21.91 -11.02
C GLY A 201 -21.24 -22.48 -12.31
N GLU A 202 -20.44 -23.35 -12.93
CA GLU A 202 -20.66 -23.87 -14.29
C GLU A 202 -21.08 -25.34 -14.33
N ARG A 203 -21.23 -26.00 -13.17
CA ARG A 203 -21.55 -27.43 -13.07
C ARG A 203 -23.07 -27.64 -13.07
N ALA A 204 -23.52 -28.74 -13.66
CA ALA A 204 -24.96 -29.05 -13.76
C ALA A 204 -25.62 -29.43 -12.42
N MET A 205 -24.84 -29.93 -11.45
CA MET A 205 -25.34 -30.34 -10.13
C MET A 205 -25.02 -29.28 -9.07
N SER A 206 -25.97 -29.00 -8.18
CA SER A 206 -25.85 -27.99 -7.12
C SER A 206 -24.63 -28.20 -6.23
N LYS A 207 -24.44 -29.44 -5.75
CA LYS A 207 -23.32 -29.88 -4.89
C LYS A 207 -21.91 -29.66 -5.46
N ASP A 208 -21.81 -29.43 -6.78
CA ASP A 208 -20.54 -29.28 -7.50
C ASP A 208 -20.20 -27.79 -7.75
N ASN A 209 -21.10 -26.86 -7.36
CA ASN A 209 -20.95 -25.41 -7.46
C ASN A 209 -20.73 -24.78 -6.07
N ILE A 210 -20.43 -23.48 -6.04
CA ILE A 210 -20.20 -22.72 -4.80
C ILE A 210 -21.56 -22.24 -4.26
N PRO A 211 -21.98 -22.62 -3.04
CA PRO A 211 -23.15 -22.04 -2.41
C PRO A 211 -22.84 -20.61 -1.94
N LEU A 212 -23.68 -19.66 -2.35
CA LEU A 212 -23.59 -18.26 -1.96
C LEU A 212 -24.44 -17.92 -0.73
N GLY A 213 -25.56 -18.62 -0.57
CA GLY A 213 -26.49 -18.41 0.54
C GLY A 213 -27.81 -19.14 0.31
N MET A 214 -28.58 -19.31 1.38
CA MET A 214 -29.86 -20.01 1.34
C MET A 214 -30.89 -19.25 2.18
N PHE A 215 -32.10 -19.11 1.67
CA PHE A 215 -33.22 -18.48 2.38
C PHE A 215 -34.54 -19.20 2.10
N HIS A 216 -35.53 -18.96 2.95
CA HIS A 216 -36.83 -19.61 2.89
C HIS A 216 -37.94 -18.58 2.69
N LEU A 217 -38.66 -18.66 1.56
CA LEU A 217 -39.91 -17.94 1.38
C LEU A 217 -41.02 -18.72 2.09
N THR A 218 -41.59 -18.16 3.16
CA THR A 218 -42.52 -18.86 4.05
C THR A 218 -43.95 -18.33 3.99
N GLY A 219 -44.91 -19.17 4.40
CA GLY A 219 -46.32 -18.81 4.46
C GLY A 219 -46.99 -18.76 3.10
N ILE A 220 -46.61 -19.71 2.23
CA ILE A 220 -47.26 -20.01 0.95
C ILE A 220 -48.59 -20.71 1.25
N PRO A 221 -49.72 -20.30 0.64
CA PRO A 221 -51.03 -20.95 0.87
C PRO A 221 -51.04 -22.43 0.43
N PRO A 222 -51.77 -23.32 1.12
CA PRO A 222 -51.91 -24.72 0.71
C PRO A 222 -52.51 -24.86 -0.69
N ALA A 223 -51.70 -25.31 -1.65
CA ALA A 223 -52.07 -25.56 -3.03
C ALA A 223 -51.37 -26.82 -3.56
N ARG A 224 -51.87 -27.37 -4.67
CA ARG A 224 -51.16 -28.47 -5.37
C ARG A 224 -49.83 -27.98 -5.91
N ARG A 225 -48.85 -28.88 -6.02
CA ARG A 225 -47.57 -28.61 -6.69
C ARG A 225 -47.81 -28.08 -8.11
N GLY A 226 -46.97 -27.15 -8.55
CA GLY A 226 -47.12 -26.50 -9.85
C GLY A 226 -48.06 -25.28 -9.89
N ILE A 227 -48.78 -24.97 -8.79
CA ILE A 227 -49.74 -23.85 -8.76
C ILE A 227 -49.13 -22.55 -8.19
N PRO A 228 -48.44 -22.53 -7.03
CA PRO A 228 -47.83 -21.31 -6.51
C PRO A 228 -46.74 -20.80 -7.44
N GLN A 229 -46.81 -19.53 -7.84
CA GLN A 229 -45.86 -18.91 -8.76
C GLN A 229 -44.86 -18.06 -7.97
N ILE A 230 -43.63 -18.53 -7.89
CA ILE A 230 -42.56 -17.92 -7.10
C ILE A 230 -41.57 -17.31 -8.08
N GLU A 231 -41.67 -16.00 -8.32
CA GLU A 231 -40.67 -15.28 -9.08
C GLU A 231 -39.39 -15.17 -8.26
N VAL A 232 -38.28 -15.71 -8.76
CA VAL A 232 -36.95 -15.46 -8.21
C VAL A 232 -36.24 -14.50 -9.14
N LYS A 233 -35.88 -13.33 -8.62
CA LYS A 233 -35.14 -12.27 -9.32
C LYS A 233 -33.71 -12.21 -8.80
N PHE A 234 -32.76 -12.20 -9.73
CA PHE A 234 -31.37 -11.89 -9.51
C PHE A 234 -31.09 -10.52 -10.12
N SER A 235 -30.39 -9.66 -9.39
CA SER A 235 -29.78 -8.45 -9.92
C SER A 235 -28.33 -8.34 -9.45
N ILE A 236 -27.45 -8.02 -10.38
CA ILE A 236 -26.06 -7.66 -10.09
C ILE A 236 -25.93 -6.15 -10.33
N ASP A 237 -25.39 -5.43 -9.37
CA ASP A 237 -25.12 -3.99 -9.49
C ASP A 237 -23.80 -3.72 -10.26
N ALA A 238 -23.34 -2.47 -10.23
CA ALA A 238 -22.10 -2.06 -10.89
C ALA A 238 -20.84 -2.51 -10.12
N ASP A 239 -20.95 -2.79 -8.82
CA ASP A 239 -19.85 -3.26 -7.97
C ASP A 239 -19.72 -4.80 -7.98
N GLY A 240 -20.63 -5.50 -8.66
CA GLY A 240 -20.67 -6.95 -8.74
C GLY A 240 -21.38 -7.63 -7.57
N ILE A 241 -22.06 -6.87 -6.70
CA ILE A 241 -22.84 -7.40 -5.57
C ILE A 241 -24.12 -8.03 -6.11
N VAL A 242 -24.45 -9.23 -5.61
CA VAL A 242 -25.60 -10.00 -6.09
C VAL A 242 -26.74 -9.88 -5.09
N HIS A 243 -27.85 -9.28 -5.51
CA HIS A 243 -29.11 -9.34 -4.78
C HIS A 243 -29.99 -10.43 -5.37
N VAL A 244 -30.53 -11.30 -4.50
CA VAL A 244 -31.48 -12.34 -4.87
C VAL A 244 -32.74 -12.18 -4.05
N THR A 245 -33.86 -11.93 -4.71
CA THR A 245 -35.18 -11.87 -4.09
C THR A 245 -36.07 -12.97 -4.64
N ALA A 246 -36.93 -13.54 -3.80
CA ALA A 246 -37.99 -14.45 -4.19
C ALA A 246 -39.33 -13.88 -3.73
N LYS A 247 -40.31 -13.84 -4.64
CA LYS A 247 -41.63 -13.28 -4.43
C LYS A 247 -42.71 -14.27 -4.87
N ASP A 248 -43.65 -14.56 -3.98
CA ASP A 248 -44.87 -15.29 -4.35
C ASP A 248 -45.83 -14.30 -5.03
N LEU A 249 -46.09 -14.51 -6.31
CA LEU A 249 -46.98 -13.66 -7.11
C LEU A 249 -48.45 -13.76 -6.66
N GLY A 250 -48.82 -14.82 -5.94
CA GLY A 250 -50.17 -15.00 -5.40
C GLY A 250 -50.46 -14.20 -4.12
N THR A 251 -49.49 -14.14 -3.20
CA THR A 251 -49.65 -13.41 -1.91
C THR A 251 -48.92 -12.06 -1.86
N GLY A 252 -48.04 -11.78 -2.82
CA GLY A 252 -47.18 -10.59 -2.84
C GLY A 252 -46.03 -10.63 -1.82
N LYS A 253 -45.92 -11.67 -0.99
CA LYS A 253 -44.85 -11.84 -0.01
C LYS A 253 -43.51 -12.03 -0.72
N GLU A 254 -42.49 -11.35 -0.21
CA GLU A 254 -41.12 -11.46 -0.69
C GLU A 254 -40.12 -11.71 0.44
N THR A 255 -39.00 -12.33 0.11
CA THR A 255 -37.86 -12.58 0.99
C THR A 255 -36.62 -12.65 0.10
N GLY A 256 -35.44 -12.29 0.59
CA GLY A 256 -34.22 -12.31 -0.22
C GLY A 256 -32.95 -12.30 0.60
N ILE A 257 -31.83 -12.37 -0.11
CA ILE A 257 -30.48 -12.19 0.43
C ILE A 257 -29.68 -11.26 -0.47
N THR A 258 -28.78 -10.48 0.14
CA THR A 258 -27.68 -9.82 -0.57
C THR A 258 -26.43 -10.66 -0.35
N VAL A 259 -25.82 -11.13 -1.43
CA VAL A 259 -24.56 -11.86 -1.42
C VAL A 259 -23.45 -10.87 -1.79
N THR A 260 -22.71 -10.44 -0.77
CA THR A 260 -21.38 -9.84 -0.95
C THR A 260 -20.35 -10.98 -1.11
N GLY A 261 -19.31 -10.77 -1.92
CA GLY A 261 -18.38 -11.84 -2.35
C GLY A 261 -17.44 -12.40 -1.27
N ALA A 262 -17.63 -12.01 -0.02
CA ALA A 262 -16.92 -12.52 1.15
C ALA A 262 -17.94 -12.88 2.24
N GLN A 263 -17.51 -13.60 3.27
CA GLN A 263 -18.16 -13.48 4.58
C GLN A 263 -17.89 -12.04 5.06
N GLY A 264 -18.72 -11.12 4.60
CA GLY A 264 -18.69 -9.73 5.02
C GLY A 264 -18.96 -9.67 6.52
N LEU A 265 -18.21 -8.82 7.19
CA LEU A 265 -18.46 -8.48 8.58
C LEU A 265 -19.90 -7.97 8.70
N THR A 266 -20.63 -8.47 9.69
CA THR A 266 -21.92 -7.90 10.09
C THR A 266 -21.76 -6.40 10.42
N PRO A 267 -22.82 -5.58 10.31
CA PRO A 267 -22.75 -4.17 10.73
C PRO A 267 -22.22 -3.99 12.15
N GLU A 268 -22.45 -4.96 13.02
CA GLU A 268 -21.95 -5.06 14.39
C GLU A 268 -20.42 -5.26 14.41
N GLU A 269 -19.90 -6.27 13.70
CA GLU A 269 -18.46 -6.52 13.57
C GLU A 269 -17.72 -5.39 12.82
N ILE A 270 -18.38 -4.68 11.91
CA ILE A 270 -17.81 -3.48 11.27
C ILE A 270 -17.63 -2.38 12.32
N ARG A 271 -18.65 -2.08 13.13
CA ARG A 271 -18.55 -1.08 14.20
C ARG A 271 -17.48 -1.45 15.23
N GLU A 272 -17.43 -2.72 15.64
CA GLU A 272 -16.38 -3.24 16.53
C GLU A 272 -14.99 -2.98 15.97
N LYS A 273 -14.73 -3.34 14.69
CA LYS A 273 -13.41 -3.13 14.07
C LYS A 273 -13.05 -1.68 13.80
N VAL A 274 -14.03 -0.82 13.52
CA VAL A 274 -13.80 0.63 13.42
C VAL A 274 -13.37 1.17 14.78
N GLN A 275 -14.08 0.82 15.85
CA GLN A 275 -13.69 1.20 17.22
C GLN A 275 -12.30 0.65 17.59
N THR A 276 -11.99 -0.62 17.28
CA THR A 276 -10.64 -1.16 17.55
C THR A 276 -9.55 -0.43 16.75
N ALA A 277 -9.85 0.02 15.53
CA ALA A 277 -8.91 0.79 14.72
C ALA A 277 -8.68 2.20 15.29
N GLU A 278 -9.72 2.86 15.81
CA GLU A 278 -9.61 4.14 16.53
C GLU A 278 -8.82 4.00 17.85
N GLU A 279 -9.03 2.90 18.58
CA GLU A 279 -8.26 2.57 19.79
C GLU A 279 -6.78 2.35 19.46
N PHE A 280 -6.46 1.60 18.39
CA PHE A 280 -5.09 1.44 17.92
C PHE A 280 -4.47 2.73 17.37
N GLU A 281 -5.24 3.67 16.82
CA GLU A 281 -4.72 4.97 16.38
C GLU A 281 -4.20 5.82 17.56
N GLU A 282 -4.92 5.84 18.69
CA GLU A 282 -4.45 6.50 19.91
C GLU A 282 -3.27 5.75 20.56
N GLU A 283 -3.24 4.41 20.56
CA GLU A 283 -2.07 3.64 21.01
C GLU A 283 -0.82 3.93 20.13
N ASP A 284 -0.95 3.87 18.81
CA ASP A 284 0.13 4.18 17.85
C ASP A 284 0.63 5.61 17.98
N LYS A 285 -0.25 6.56 18.30
CA LYS A 285 0.09 7.97 18.56
C LYS A 285 0.88 8.13 19.86
N LEU A 286 0.50 7.44 20.94
CA LEU A 286 1.27 7.42 22.18
C LEU A 286 2.65 6.78 22.00
N ILE A 287 2.72 5.66 21.25
CA ILE A 287 3.98 5.00 20.87
C ILE A 287 4.85 5.93 20.03
N ARG A 288 4.27 6.64 19.06
CA ARG A 288 4.96 7.65 18.23
C ARG A 288 5.51 8.79 19.08
N GLU A 289 4.71 9.38 19.96
CA GLU A 289 5.17 10.44 20.87
C GLU A 289 6.31 9.99 21.78
N LEU A 290 6.28 8.75 22.26
CA LEU A 290 7.36 8.17 23.05
C LEU A 290 8.65 8.00 22.22
N ILE A 291 8.55 7.47 21.00
CA ILE A 291 9.68 7.30 20.09
C ILE A 291 10.28 8.66 19.70
N GLU A 292 9.45 9.65 19.39
CA GLU A 292 9.89 11.01 19.08
C GLU A 292 10.57 11.68 20.29
N ALA A 293 10.01 11.54 21.49
CA ALA A 293 10.62 12.06 22.72
C ALA A 293 11.98 11.40 23.00
N LYS A 294 12.09 10.07 22.88
CA LYS A 294 13.36 9.34 23.06
C LYS A 294 14.41 9.77 22.02
N ASN A 295 14.05 9.80 20.74
CA ASN A 295 14.96 10.23 19.66
C ASN A 295 15.44 11.69 19.85
N ASN A 296 14.57 12.59 20.28
CA ASN A 296 14.92 13.99 20.54
C ASN A 296 15.88 14.10 21.75
N ALA A 297 15.62 13.35 22.82
CA ALA A 297 16.49 13.29 23.99
C ALA A 297 17.87 12.70 23.67
N ASP A 298 17.97 11.58 22.96
CA ASP A 298 19.24 11.00 22.50
C ASP A 298 20.02 11.95 21.59
N SER A 299 19.34 12.58 20.62
CA SER A 299 19.95 13.58 19.73
C SER A 299 20.46 14.79 20.51
N THR A 300 19.69 15.29 21.48
CA THR A 300 20.07 16.42 22.32
C THR A 300 21.28 16.05 23.19
N ILE A 301 21.25 14.91 23.90
CA ILE A 301 22.39 14.42 24.70
C ILE A 301 23.66 14.32 23.85
N TYR A 302 23.58 13.75 22.64
CA TYR A 302 24.71 13.65 21.72
C TYR A 302 25.24 15.03 21.31
N GLN A 303 24.36 15.96 20.92
CA GLN A 303 24.73 17.31 20.54
C GLN A 303 25.35 18.09 21.71
N THR A 304 24.79 18.00 22.92
CA THR A 304 25.35 18.60 24.13
C THR A 304 26.73 18.06 24.43
N ARG A 305 26.91 16.73 24.46
CA ARG A 305 28.21 16.08 24.71
C ARG A 305 29.25 16.53 23.69
N LYS A 306 28.88 16.58 22.42
CA LYS A 306 29.75 17.08 21.35
C LYS A 306 30.09 18.56 21.52
N LEU A 307 29.13 19.42 21.87
CA LEU A 307 29.38 20.85 22.08
C LEU A 307 30.33 21.11 23.24
N ILE A 308 30.19 20.36 24.34
CA ILE A 308 31.15 20.38 25.47
C ILE A 308 32.53 19.90 24.99
N GLU A 309 32.58 18.85 24.17
CA GLU A 309 33.84 18.29 23.69
C GLU A 309 34.59 19.23 22.72
N ASP A 310 33.88 19.87 21.80
CA ASP A 310 34.41 20.80 20.80
C ASP A 310 34.86 22.15 21.44
N ASN A 311 34.45 22.45 22.68
CA ASN A 311 34.70 23.73 23.37
C ASN A 311 35.16 23.57 24.84
N LYS A 312 35.96 22.53 25.13
CA LYS A 312 36.46 22.19 26.49
C LYS A 312 37.21 23.34 27.18
N ASP A 313 37.75 24.28 26.42
CA ASP A 313 38.47 25.47 26.87
C ASP A 313 37.55 26.67 27.20
N LYS A 314 36.32 26.68 26.67
CA LYS A 314 35.35 27.78 26.83
C LYS A 314 34.25 27.51 27.87
N ILE A 315 34.13 26.28 28.37
CA ILE A 315 33.15 25.89 29.41
C ILE A 315 33.68 26.08 30.84
N GLN A 316 32.84 26.55 31.76
CA GLN A 316 33.22 26.64 33.19
C GLN A 316 32.96 25.30 33.92
N GLU A 317 33.77 24.97 34.93
CA GLU A 317 33.68 23.66 35.60
C GLU A 317 32.33 23.45 36.34
N ASN A 318 31.70 24.52 36.84
CA ASN A 318 30.35 24.49 37.39
C ASN A 318 29.29 24.19 36.31
N GLU A 319 29.34 24.92 35.17
CA GLU A 319 28.42 24.70 34.04
C GLU A 319 28.53 23.27 33.51
N LYS A 320 29.77 22.79 33.34
CA LYS A 320 30.05 21.41 32.92
C LYS A 320 29.46 20.38 33.90
N THR A 321 29.64 20.59 35.20
CA THR A 321 29.09 19.70 36.24
C THR A 321 27.56 19.67 36.21
N GLU A 322 26.91 20.82 36.05
CA GLU A 322 25.46 20.95 35.95
C GLU A 322 24.90 20.28 34.67
N ILE A 323 25.56 20.47 33.53
CA ILE A 323 25.13 19.86 32.25
C ILE A 323 25.38 18.34 32.25
N GLU A 324 26.51 17.86 32.77
CA GLU A 324 26.77 16.41 32.91
C GLU A 324 25.78 15.72 33.86
N ALA A 325 25.33 16.42 34.92
CA ALA A 325 24.27 15.93 35.80
C ALA A 325 22.90 15.88 35.10
N ALA A 326 22.55 16.91 34.31
CA ALA A 326 21.32 16.95 33.52
C ALA A 326 21.28 15.84 32.44
N ILE A 327 22.40 15.60 31.75
CA ILE A 327 22.54 14.48 30.80
C ILE A 327 22.27 13.14 31.50
N LYS A 328 22.91 12.89 32.66
CA LYS A 328 22.71 11.63 33.40
C LYS A 328 21.27 11.44 33.86
N SER A 329 20.59 12.50 34.28
CA SER A 329 19.16 12.42 34.61
C SER A 329 18.33 12.01 33.40
N LEU A 330 18.53 12.65 32.26
CA LEU A 330 17.81 12.33 31.03
C LEU A 330 18.13 10.91 30.50
N GLU A 331 19.36 10.43 30.68
CA GLU A 331 19.73 9.03 30.39
C GLU A 331 19.06 8.00 31.31
N GLU A 332 18.70 8.35 32.55
CA GLU A 332 17.86 7.50 33.40
C GLU A 332 16.38 7.59 33.00
N ASP A 333 15.87 8.78 32.70
CA ASP A 333 14.48 8.99 32.25
C ASP A 333 14.20 8.26 30.92
N LEU A 334 15.16 8.21 30.00
CA LEU A 334 15.11 7.46 28.73
C LEU A 334 14.91 5.93 28.90
N LYS A 335 15.32 5.36 30.04
CA LYS A 335 15.10 3.93 30.35
C LYS A 335 13.65 3.64 30.79
N THR A 336 12.87 4.69 31.04
CA THR A 336 11.44 4.59 31.32
C THR A 336 10.63 4.81 30.04
N ASP A 337 9.35 4.45 30.07
CA ASP A 337 8.40 4.74 28.99
C ASP A 337 7.49 5.94 29.34
N ASP A 338 7.96 6.84 30.23
CA ASP A 338 7.26 8.04 30.67
C ASP A 338 7.63 9.25 29.80
N VAL A 339 6.79 9.52 28.79
CA VAL A 339 6.93 10.68 27.88
C VAL A 339 7.04 12.01 28.62
N SER A 340 6.36 12.16 29.76
CA SER A 340 6.33 13.42 30.51
C SER A 340 7.66 13.67 31.21
N ARG A 341 8.29 12.63 31.78
CA ARG A 341 9.65 12.72 32.33
C ARG A 341 10.68 13.05 31.26
N ILE A 342 10.63 12.36 30.12
CA ILE A 342 11.57 12.61 29.02
C ILE A 342 11.46 14.05 28.52
N LYS A 343 10.23 14.58 28.35
CA LYS A 343 10.01 15.99 27.98
C LYS A 343 10.53 16.98 29.05
N LEU A 344 10.33 16.69 30.34
CA LEU A 344 10.86 17.52 31.44
C LEU A 344 12.40 17.46 31.55
N GLY A 345 13.01 16.29 31.37
CA GLY A 345 14.46 16.12 31.35
C GLY A 345 15.12 16.83 30.16
N LEU A 346 14.48 16.80 28.98
CA LEU A 346 14.84 17.61 27.81
C LEU A 346 14.84 19.11 28.13
N GLU A 347 13.78 19.64 28.72
CA GLU A 347 13.73 21.05 29.14
C GLU A 347 14.83 21.40 30.15
N ASN A 348 15.11 20.51 31.11
CA ASN A 348 16.13 20.75 32.12
C ASN A 348 17.54 20.78 31.52
N LEU A 349 17.82 19.90 30.55
CA LEU A 349 19.07 19.90 29.79
C LEU A 349 19.22 21.15 28.92
N GLN A 350 18.13 21.60 28.27
CA GLN A 350 18.13 22.86 27.52
C GLN A 350 18.36 24.09 28.42
N LYS A 351 17.79 24.11 29.63
CA LYS A 351 17.98 25.17 30.62
C LYS A 351 19.42 25.22 31.14
N SER A 352 20.02 24.08 31.51
CA SER A 352 21.43 24.05 31.95
C SER A 352 22.41 24.42 30.83
N MET A 353 22.06 24.13 29.57
CA MET A 353 22.82 24.57 28.40
C MET A 353 22.75 26.08 28.12
N HIS A 354 21.81 26.85 28.69
CA HIS A 354 21.52 28.20 28.19
C HIS A 354 22.70 29.17 28.35
N GLY A 355 23.32 29.22 29.55
CA GLY A 355 24.47 30.09 29.83
C GLY A 355 25.73 29.71 29.04
N PHE A 356 26.00 28.41 28.92
CA PHE A 356 27.10 27.90 28.09
C PHE A 356 26.88 28.23 26.60
N SER A 357 25.67 28.04 26.08
CA SER A 357 25.33 28.30 24.68
C SER A 357 25.45 29.78 24.34
N GLU A 358 24.97 30.68 25.21
CA GLU A 358 25.13 32.12 25.05
C GLU A 358 26.62 32.52 24.99
N ARG A 359 27.45 31.93 25.86
CA ARG A 359 28.91 32.13 25.91
C ARG A 359 29.59 31.67 24.61
N ILE A 360 29.19 30.50 24.07
CA ILE A 360 29.70 30.00 22.79
C ILE A 360 29.30 30.94 21.64
N TYR A 361 28.04 31.35 21.53
CA TYR A 361 27.57 32.28 20.49
C TYR A 361 28.28 33.64 20.54
N GLN A 362 28.45 34.22 21.73
CA GLN A 362 29.20 35.46 21.90
C GLN A 362 30.68 35.30 21.49
N SER A 363 31.31 34.16 21.81
CA SER A 363 32.68 33.88 21.40
C SER A 363 32.82 33.68 19.88
N GLN A 364 31.89 32.95 19.24
CA GLN A 364 31.91 32.73 17.79
C GLN A 364 31.64 34.03 17.00
N ALA A 365 30.77 34.91 17.51
CA ALA A 365 30.57 36.23 16.93
C ALA A 365 31.85 37.09 17.00
N GLN A 366 32.59 37.03 18.11
CA GLN A 366 33.90 37.69 18.21
C GLN A 366 34.96 37.03 17.31
N ASP A 367 35.02 35.70 17.26
CA ASP A 367 35.97 34.95 16.43
C ASP A 367 35.73 35.21 14.92
N GLN A 368 34.47 35.33 14.46
CA GLN A 368 34.16 35.74 13.08
C GLN A 368 34.56 37.19 12.77
N VAL A 369 34.31 38.13 13.69
CA VAL A 369 34.75 39.53 13.52
C VAL A 369 36.28 39.62 13.50
N TYR A 370 36.98 38.83 14.32
CA TYR A 370 38.44 38.72 14.29
C TYR A 370 38.95 38.08 13.00
N GLN A 371 38.28 37.06 12.46
CA GLN A 371 38.66 36.44 11.18
C GLN A 371 38.44 37.39 9.99
N GLN A 372 37.32 38.13 9.94
CA GLN A 372 37.12 39.15 8.90
C GLN A 372 38.12 40.31 9.01
N ALA A 373 38.46 40.74 10.24
CA ALA A 373 39.52 41.72 10.47
C ALA A 373 40.90 41.19 10.08
N ALA A 374 41.18 39.90 10.30
CA ALA A 374 42.43 39.25 9.91
C ALA A 374 42.55 39.08 8.39
N GLU A 375 41.47 38.71 7.68
CA GLU A 375 41.45 38.67 6.21
C GLU A 375 41.63 40.06 5.59
N GLN A 376 41.01 41.10 6.18
CA GLN A 376 41.26 42.50 5.76
C GLN A 376 42.71 42.92 6.05
N ALA A 377 43.28 42.54 7.20
CA ALA A 377 44.68 42.82 7.53
C ALA A 377 45.67 42.07 6.59
N GLN A 378 45.37 40.83 6.19
CA GLN A 378 46.18 40.10 5.21
C GLN A 378 46.07 40.68 3.80
N ARG A 379 44.89 41.18 3.39
CA ARG A 379 44.77 41.95 2.13
C ARG A 379 45.52 43.28 2.18
N ALA A 380 45.61 43.94 3.34
CA ALA A 380 46.43 45.15 3.52
C ALA A 380 47.93 44.85 3.54
N ALA A 381 48.35 43.71 4.11
CA ALA A 381 49.76 43.31 4.21
C ALA A 381 50.37 42.79 2.88
N GLY A 382 49.53 42.35 1.93
CA GLY A 382 49.98 41.91 0.59
C GLY A 382 50.19 43.05 -0.43
N GLY A 383 50.03 44.31 -0.03
CA GLY A 383 49.83 45.45 -0.93
C GLY A 383 50.96 46.48 -0.99
N MET A 384 52.23 46.11 -0.79
CA MET A 384 53.35 47.04 -1.02
C MET A 384 54.70 46.35 -1.30
N ASP A 385 55.01 46.18 -2.58
CA ASP A 385 56.35 46.45 -3.11
C ASP A 385 56.19 47.34 -4.35
N GLY A 386 57.10 48.28 -4.58
CA GLY A 386 56.82 49.44 -5.44
C GLY A 386 57.99 49.92 -6.29
N GLY A 387 57.67 50.56 -7.42
CA GLY A 387 58.68 51.22 -8.25
C GLY A 387 58.14 51.84 -9.56
N PRO A 388 57.90 53.15 -9.60
CA PRO A 388 57.79 53.96 -10.82
C PRO A 388 59.08 54.80 -11.05
N PRO A 389 59.20 55.67 -12.08
CA PRO A 389 58.42 55.83 -13.33
C PRO A 389 59.29 55.94 -14.62
N GLY A 390 58.65 55.91 -15.81
CA GLY A 390 59.13 56.67 -16.98
C GLY A 390 59.10 55.98 -18.35
N GLY A 391 58.60 56.68 -19.38
CA GLY A 391 58.68 56.26 -20.80
C GLY A 391 57.41 56.63 -21.59
N MET A 392 57.54 57.46 -22.64
CA MET A 392 56.41 58.18 -23.27
C MET A 392 56.28 57.91 -24.78
N GLY A 393 55.04 57.84 -25.30
CA GLY A 393 54.70 57.84 -26.75
C GLY A 393 54.15 56.51 -27.28
N GLY A 394 53.05 56.46 -28.06
CA GLY A 394 52.21 57.52 -28.63
C GLY A 394 50.78 57.07 -29.02
N ILE A 395 50.02 57.95 -29.67
CA ILE A 395 48.54 58.03 -29.72
C ILE A 395 48.09 58.68 -31.06
N PRO A 396 46.83 58.54 -31.55
CA PRO A 396 45.80 57.49 -31.42
C PRO A 396 45.49 56.96 -32.86
N PRO A 397 44.31 57.10 -33.56
CA PRO A 397 42.86 57.16 -33.24
C PRO A 397 42.08 55.87 -33.62
N GLY A 398 40.79 55.71 -33.29
CA GLY A 398 39.92 56.50 -32.40
C GLY A 398 38.42 56.16 -32.54
N GLY A 399 37.64 56.36 -31.46
CA GLY A 399 36.15 56.40 -31.42
C GLY A 399 35.39 55.05 -31.33
N MET A 400 34.22 54.95 -30.68
CA MET A 400 33.46 55.91 -29.86
C MET A 400 32.27 55.23 -29.10
N GLY A 401 32.03 55.57 -27.82
CA GLY A 401 30.80 55.28 -27.02
C GLY A 401 30.54 53.80 -26.62
N ASP A 402 29.89 53.46 -25.50
CA ASP A 402 29.45 54.23 -24.31
C ASP A 402 29.34 53.29 -23.08
N ALA A 403 29.23 53.86 -21.88
CA ALA A 403 29.06 53.19 -20.57
C ALA A 403 27.87 53.86 -19.81
N PRO A 404 27.47 53.54 -18.54
CA PRO A 404 28.13 52.69 -17.53
C PRO A 404 27.20 51.85 -16.60
N SER A 405 27.78 51.31 -15.51
CA SER A 405 27.14 50.82 -14.25
C SER A 405 26.26 49.55 -14.31
N GLY A 406 26.23 48.67 -13.30
CA GLY A 406 26.97 48.61 -12.03
C GLY A 406 26.54 47.38 -11.18
N GLU A 407 27.25 47.11 -10.08
CA GLU A 407 26.85 46.31 -8.88
C GLU A 407 26.30 44.87 -9.07
N THR A 408 27.08 43.83 -8.73
CA THR A 408 27.08 43.07 -7.44
C THR A 408 25.76 42.38 -7.04
N GLY A 409 25.86 41.11 -6.60
CA GLY A 409 24.91 40.54 -5.64
C GLY A 409 24.44 39.12 -5.94
N ALA A 410 24.79 38.17 -5.07
CA ALA A 410 24.16 36.85 -5.03
C ALA A 410 22.88 36.90 -4.16
N GLY A 411 21.90 36.06 -4.46
CA GLY A 411 20.69 35.91 -3.63
C GLY A 411 19.76 34.82 -4.15
N GLY A 412 19.63 33.73 -3.40
CA GLY A 412 18.63 32.69 -3.70
C GLY A 412 17.25 33.08 -3.20
N ALA A 413 16.20 32.67 -3.93
CA ALA A 413 14.81 32.86 -3.52
C ALA A 413 14.16 31.52 -3.17
N SER A 414 13.72 31.40 -1.92
CA SER A 414 12.84 30.32 -1.46
C SER A 414 11.38 30.66 -1.81
N TYR A 415 10.65 29.69 -2.36
CA TYR A 415 9.22 29.85 -2.64
C TYR A 415 8.42 29.69 -1.34
N LYS A 416 7.86 30.80 -0.83
CA LYS A 416 6.80 30.76 0.19
C LYS A 416 5.45 30.56 -0.47
N SER A 417 4.66 29.64 0.06
CA SER A 417 3.23 29.52 -0.25
C SER A 417 2.42 30.56 0.51
N GLU A 418 1.58 31.32 -0.18
CA GLU A 418 0.57 32.17 0.45
C GLU A 418 -0.71 31.37 0.67
N GLN A 419 -1.12 31.23 1.94
CA GLN A 419 -2.44 30.70 2.31
C GLN A 419 -3.47 31.84 2.28
N ASP A 420 -4.23 31.92 1.19
CA ASP A 420 -5.31 32.90 1.08
C ASP A 420 -6.58 32.43 1.81
N LYS A 421 -6.90 33.08 2.94
CA LYS A 421 -8.03 32.70 3.81
C LYS A 421 -9.34 33.35 3.34
N LYS A 422 -10.14 32.63 2.56
CA LYS A 422 -11.58 32.94 2.42
C LYS A 422 -12.43 32.09 3.37
N LYS A 423 -12.99 32.77 4.38
CA LYS A 423 -14.00 32.21 5.30
C LYS A 423 -15.39 32.27 4.66
N ASP A 424 -15.88 31.14 4.13
CA ASP A 424 -17.32 30.99 3.89
C ASP A 424 -18.02 30.41 5.12
N LYS A 425 -18.89 31.23 5.72
CA LYS A 425 -19.74 30.84 6.85
C LYS A 425 -20.91 29.99 6.34
N LYS A 426 -20.78 28.65 6.36
CA LYS A 426 -21.99 27.81 6.42
C LYS A 426 -22.56 27.88 7.83
N LYS A 427 -23.83 28.28 7.93
CA LYS A 427 -24.59 28.24 9.19
C LYS A 427 -24.79 26.77 9.57
N VAL A 428 -24.23 26.35 10.70
CA VAL A 428 -24.80 25.23 11.45
C VAL A 428 -26.10 25.75 12.06
N VAL A 429 -27.19 25.02 11.86
CA VAL A 429 -28.45 25.25 12.58
C VAL A 429 -28.49 24.16 13.63
N ASP A 430 -28.33 24.55 14.89
CA ASP A 430 -28.54 23.65 16.01
C ASP A 430 -30.02 23.25 16.02
N VAL A 431 -30.27 21.94 16.02
CA VAL A 431 -31.60 21.37 16.22
C VAL A 431 -31.63 20.83 17.64
N GLU A 432 -32.21 21.61 18.55
CA GLU A 432 -32.60 21.11 19.87
C GLU A 432 -33.63 20.00 19.68
N TRP A 433 -33.33 18.81 20.20
CA TRP A 433 -34.31 17.73 20.32
C TRP A 433 -34.97 17.87 21.69
N ASP A 434 -36.25 18.22 21.67
CA ASP A 434 -37.08 18.36 22.86
C ASP A 434 -37.57 16.97 23.29
N GLU A 435 -37.26 16.56 24.52
CA GLU A 435 -37.78 15.31 25.10
C GLU A 435 -39.19 15.56 25.68
N SER A 436 -40.24 15.34 24.88
CA SER A 436 -41.59 15.20 25.42
C SER A 436 -42.56 14.34 24.57
N ASP A 437 -43.33 13.56 25.33
CA ASP A 437 -44.65 12.96 25.06
C ASP A 437 -44.81 11.65 24.25
N GLU A 438 -45.30 10.65 25.01
CA GLU A 438 -46.01 9.37 24.70
C GLU A 438 -45.26 8.16 24.06
#